data_AF-D6S900-F1
#
_entry.id   AF-D6S900-F1
#
_cell.length_a   1.000
_cell.length_b   1.000
_cell.length_c   1.000
_cell.angle_alpha   90.00
_cell.angle_beta   90.00
_cell.angle_gamma   90.00
#
_symmetry.space_group_name_H-M   'P 1'
#
loop_
_entity.id
_entity.type
_entity.pdbx_description
1 polymer ?
#
loop_
_entity_poly.entity_id
_entity_poly.type
_entity_poly.pdbx_seq_one_letter_code
_entity_poly.pdbx_strand_id
1 'polypeptide(L)'
;MIEILENNPKFNRRVCPSDWRFSASIVGMIRFFEEEEIEFDLSEDGFYLYYNYEDVSEENDEKYFDYVEKTYHDSLHHTVLKDLLRIKDKSDEQKKIIKEKMNGNSIIKKVLKGVNAEDEETILEKISENREDIIRDTFKNAKFGYAKFANPNKIRSEEGKVCRLNGYYVDTSRKTKSIGFAFDDKTRNYNDFIEFDYIPFAFSQDRESIFINNNISIRHLKNSNDALVHENQDKGKLSYKLNKNFRSEIFYNFSEASNFIDYDVEVILKNQDDDFFETIFVRKEAIGIFESISKIDSEKQYIQKALKYNIKINDDYYINILNYVTNSVLNLQVLDKLIIFLFRYKFNIKSNDNKRAEKSDYGFLISQLIRINRLIYRKLYDGGDNNMTYKNVYETAEEVKRKLKEKNMENKLGSYRSKLIGALTANDKDRFIIVLLNLSSYSQVQFDFLTLLTKDFDLYKNIAFDFVSKLNYFEDNGSNKPSDNTNQNKGE
;
A
#
# COMPACT_ATOMS: atom_id res chain seq x y z
N MET A 1 4.48 18.94 -19.38
CA MET A 1 4.68 20.40 -19.55
C MET A 1 3.63 20.90 -20.51
N ILE A 2 3.00 22.05 -20.23
CA ILE A 2 1.94 22.64 -21.05
C ILE A 2 2.57 23.61 -22.05
N GLU A 3 2.08 23.59 -23.29
CA GLU A 3 2.53 24.44 -24.38
C GLU A 3 1.34 25.10 -25.06
N ILE A 4 1.48 26.40 -25.38
CA ILE A 4 0.48 27.19 -26.09
C ILE A 4 0.72 27.05 -27.59
N LEU A 5 -0.35 26.81 -28.35
CA LEU A 5 -0.32 26.59 -29.79
C LEU A 5 -0.88 27.81 -30.52
N GLU A 6 0.01 28.65 -31.06
CA GLU A 6 -0.41 29.89 -31.74
C GLU A 6 -0.97 29.66 -33.16
N ASN A 7 -0.60 28.55 -33.81
CA ASN A 7 -0.89 28.29 -35.23
C ASN A 7 -1.63 26.96 -35.47
N ASN A 8 -2.20 26.35 -34.44
CA ASN A 8 -3.00 25.15 -34.59
C ASN A 8 -4.48 25.56 -34.80
N PRO A 9 -5.13 25.12 -35.89
CA PRO A 9 -6.48 25.56 -36.23
C PRO A 9 -7.57 24.98 -35.33
N LYS A 10 -7.26 23.96 -34.53
CA LYS A 10 -8.25 23.16 -33.79
C LYS A 10 -8.09 23.25 -32.27
N PHE A 11 -6.85 23.34 -31.77
CA PHE A 11 -6.55 23.37 -30.33
C PHE A 11 -5.57 24.48 -29.99
N ASN A 12 -5.78 25.18 -28.87
CA ASN A 12 -4.88 26.22 -28.40
C ASN A 12 -3.83 25.76 -27.37
N ARG A 13 -3.93 24.52 -26.85
CA ARG A 13 -2.96 23.95 -25.90
C ARG A 13 -2.59 22.51 -26.22
N ARG A 14 -1.39 22.11 -25.77
CA ARG A 14 -1.02 20.71 -25.61
C ARG A 14 -0.27 20.46 -24.32
N VAL A 15 -0.34 19.23 -23.81
CA VAL A 15 0.38 18.82 -22.60
C VAL A 15 1.01 17.44 -22.76
N CYS A 16 2.21 17.26 -22.24
CA CYS A 16 2.90 15.98 -22.16
C CYS A 16 3.11 15.50 -20.69
N PRO A 17 3.17 14.17 -20.45
CA PRO A 17 3.32 13.58 -19.11
C PRO A 17 4.79 13.66 -18.61
N SER A 18 5.29 14.89 -18.44
CA SER A 18 6.69 15.17 -18.09
C SER A 18 7.08 14.79 -16.66
N ASP A 19 6.12 14.86 -15.74
CA ASP A 19 6.23 14.34 -14.38
C ASP A 19 4.85 13.85 -13.92
N TRP A 20 4.80 13.16 -12.78
CA TRP A 20 3.57 12.52 -12.32
C TRP A 20 2.38 13.47 -12.16
N ARG A 21 2.59 14.78 -11.90
CA ARG A 21 1.50 15.76 -11.76
C ARG A 21 0.84 16.01 -13.09
N PHE A 22 1.64 16.21 -14.14
CA PHE A 22 1.12 16.34 -15.50
C PHE A 22 0.51 15.02 -15.98
N SER A 23 1.13 13.88 -15.67
CA SER A 23 0.55 12.57 -15.95
C SER A 23 -0.84 12.40 -15.33
N ALA A 24 -0.98 12.68 -14.03
CA ALA A 24 -2.26 12.58 -13.34
C ALA A 24 -3.27 13.59 -13.88
N SER A 25 -2.85 14.81 -14.18
CA SER A 25 -3.73 15.82 -14.79
C SER A 25 -4.25 15.37 -16.15
N ILE A 26 -3.39 14.82 -17.00
CA ILE A 26 -3.76 14.26 -18.32
C ILE A 26 -4.82 13.16 -18.18
N VAL A 27 -4.62 12.20 -17.27
CA VAL A 27 -5.60 11.12 -17.07
C VAL A 27 -6.93 11.67 -16.57
N GLY A 28 -6.91 12.59 -15.59
CA GLY A 28 -8.11 13.21 -15.07
C GLY A 28 -8.86 14.03 -16.11
N MET A 29 -8.12 14.78 -16.94
CA MET A 29 -8.68 15.56 -18.05
C MET A 29 -9.28 14.66 -19.13
N ILE A 30 -8.60 13.58 -19.54
CA ILE A 30 -9.15 12.65 -20.53
C ILE A 30 -10.46 12.03 -20.04
N ARG A 31 -10.52 11.58 -18.78
CA ARG A 31 -11.76 11.02 -18.22
C ARG A 31 -12.90 12.06 -18.16
N PHE A 32 -12.57 13.30 -17.83
CA PHE A 32 -13.51 14.42 -17.88
C PHE A 32 -14.00 14.69 -19.31
N PHE A 33 -13.08 14.77 -20.27
CA PHE A 33 -13.42 15.04 -21.67
C PHE A 33 -14.26 13.92 -22.30
N GLU A 34 -13.95 12.66 -21.99
CA GLU A 34 -14.73 11.50 -22.45
C GLU A 34 -16.17 11.53 -21.90
N GLU A 35 -16.35 11.86 -20.62
CA GLU A 35 -17.66 11.87 -19.96
C GLU A 35 -18.52 13.09 -20.32
N GLU A 36 -17.89 14.24 -20.56
CA GLU A 36 -18.57 15.51 -20.90
C GLU A 36 -18.60 15.80 -22.41
N GLU A 37 -18.20 14.81 -23.22
CA GLU A 37 -18.16 14.84 -24.69
C GLU A 37 -17.38 16.07 -25.23
N ILE A 38 -16.27 16.40 -24.57
CA ILE A 38 -15.39 17.51 -24.97
C ILE A 38 -14.38 16.99 -26.01
N GLU A 39 -14.17 17.77 -27.07
CA GLU A 39 -13.24 17.40 -28.12
C GLU A 39 -11.77 17.52 -27.66
N PHE A 40 -11.01 16.45 -27.83
CA PHE A 40 -9.56 16.41 -27.60
C PHE A 40 -8.90 15.47 -28.60
N ASP A 41 -7.59 15.63 -28.82
CA ASP A 41 -6.81 14.71 -29.66
C ASP A 41 -5.54 14.23 -28.96
N LEU A 42 -5.07 13.04 -29.32
CA LEU A 42 -3.77 12.52 -28.92
C LEU A 42 -2.82 12.59 -30.13
N SER A 43 -1.57 12.99 -29.90
CA SER A 43 -0.54 12.91 -30.96
C SER A 43 -0.37 11.48 -31.48
N GLU A 44 0.06 11.34 -32.73
CA GLU A 44 0.36 10.04 -33.34
C GLU A 44 1.43 9.25 -32.56
N ASP A 45 2.42 9.95 -32.00
CA ASP A 45 3.45 9.36 -31.14
C ASP A 45 2.96 9.03 -29.73
N GLY A 46 1.74 9.45 -29.36
CA GLY A 46 1.09 9.16 -28.08
C GLY A 46 1.60 9.94 -26.88
N PHE A 47 2.42 10.98 -27.06
CA PHE A 47 3.04 11.76 -25.98
C PHE A 47 2.34 13.08 -25.63
N TYR A 48 1.45 13.57 -26.49
CA TYR A 48 0.77 14.85 -26.27
C TYR A 48 -0.75 14.68 -26.29
N LEU A 49 -1.41 15.33 -25.34
CA LEU A 49 -2.84 15.59 -25.33
C LEU A 49 -3.06 17.02 -25.84
N TYR A 50 -3.90 17.18 -26.86
CA TYR A 50 -4.33 18.46 -27.43
C TYR A 50 -5.75 18.79 -26.96
N TYR A 51 -5.97 20.02 -26.52
CA TYR A 51 -7.22 20.51 -25.96
C TYR A 51 -7.30 22.04 -26.03
N ASN A 52 -8.47 22.61 -25.74
CA ASN A 52 -8.65 24.06 -25.60
C ASN A 52 -8.67 24.49 -24.13
N TYR A 53 -8.05 25.62 -23.82
CA TYR A 53 -7.99 26.16 -22.45
C TYR A 53 -9.37 26.42 -21.86
N GLU A 54 -10.29 26.92 -22.68
CA GLU A 54 -11.65 27.28 -22.31
C GLU A 54 -12.39 26.09 -21.71
N ASP A 55 -12.15 24.88 -22.25
CA ASP A 55 -12.73 23.62 -21.78
C ASP A 55 -12.24 23.19 -20.39
N VAL A 56 -11.07 23.68 -19.95
CA VAL A 56 -10.52 23.37 -18.62
C VAL A 56 -10.55 24.53 -17.65
N SER A 57 -10.75 25.75 -18.15
CA SER A 57 -10.82 26.98 -17.36
C SER A 57 -12.11 27.10 -16.57
N GLU A 58 -12.18 28.09 -15.67
CA GLU A 58 -13.37 28.46 -14.91
C GLU A 58 -14.62 28.74 -15.77
N GLU A 59 -14.46 29.03 -17.06
CA GLU A 59 -15.57 29.18 -18.00
C GLU A 59 -16.41 27.90 -18.14
N ASN A 60 -15.83 26.74 -17.82
CA ASN A 60 -16.47 25.44 -17.92
C ASN A 60 -16.73 24.79 -16.54
N ASP A 61 -16.91 25.61 -15.50
CA ASP A 61 -17.15 25.15 -14.13
C ASP A 61 -18.45 24.31 -13.99
N GLU A 62 -19.49 24.62 -14.77
CA GLU A 62 -20.74 23.85 -14.78
C GLU A 62 -20.47 22.37 -15.11
N LYS A 63 -19.80 22.10 -16.23
CA LYS A 63 -19.42 20.72 -16.63
C LYS A 63 -18.46 20.08 -15.64
N TYR A 64 -17.51 20.85 -15.10
CA TYR A 64 -16.59 20.35 -14.09
C TYR A 64 -17.34 19.83 -12.84
N PHE A 65 -18.28 20.60 -12.31
CA PHE A 65 -19.05 20.19 -11.12
C PHE A 65 -20.10 19.12 -11.45
N ASP A 66 -20.62 19.07 -12.66
CA ASP A 66 -21.42 17.94 -13.13
C ASP A 66 -20.61 16.64 -13.12
N TYR A 67 -19.38 16.68 -13.64
CA TYR A 67 -18.48 15.55 -13.62
C TYR A 67 -18.09 15.13 -12.19
N VAL A 68 -17.91 16.09 -11.27
CA VAL A 68 -17.73 15.79 -9.84
C VAL A 68 -18.94 15.06 -9.26
N GLU A 69 -20.17 15.50 -9.57
CA GLU A 69 -21.39 14.84 -9.07
C GLU A 69 -21.49 13.40 -9.58
N LYS A 70 -21.21 13.18 -10.87
CA LYS A 70 -21.18 11.84 -11.49
C LYS A 70 -20.12 10.94 -10.85
N THR A 71 -18.89 11.43 -10.73
CA THR A 71 -17.72 10.65 -10.28
C THR A 71 -17.77 10.30 -8.79
N TYR A 72 -18.29 11.22 -7.97
CA TYR A 72 -18.35 11.07 -6.51
C TYR A 72 -19.78 10.89 -5.98
N HIS A 73 -20.69 10.40 -6.84
CA HIS A 73 -22.12 10.26 -6.55
C HIS A 73 -22.40 9.63 -5.18
N ASP A 74 -21.79 8.49 -4.86
CA ASP A 74 -22.03 7.80 -3.58
C ASP A 74 -21.42 8.50 -2.35
N SER A 75 -20.48 9.41 -2.57
CA SER A 75 -19.76 10.13 -1.51
C SER A 75 -20.40 11.47 -1.17
N LEU A 76 -21.13 12.08 -2.11
CA LEU A 76 -21.80 13.35 -1.93
C LEU A 76 -23.09 13.17 -1.11
N HIS A 77 -23.37 14.10 -0.20
CA HIS A 77 -24.51 13.94 0.72
C HIS A 77 -25.86 14.13 0.01
N HIS A 78 -25.95 15.04 -0.96
CA HIS A 78 -27.20 15.39 -1.61
C HIS A 78 -27.64 14.36 -2.65
N THR A 79 -26.72 13.70 -3.34
CA THR A 79 -27.00 12.57 -4.25
C THR A 79 -27.57 11.39 -3.48
N VAL A 80 -26.95 11.02 -2.35
CA VAL A 80 -27.47 9.98 -1.45
C VAL A 80 -28.85 10.35 -0.91
N LEU A 81 -29.09 11.63 -0.58
CA LEU A 81 -30.43 12.11 -0.21
C LEU A 81 -31.42 11.93 -1.36
N LYS A 82 -31.10 12.39 -2.58
CA LYS A 82 -31.97 12.24 -3.76
C LYS A 82 -32.35 10.77 -3.99
N ASP A 83 -31.39 9.85 -3.87
CA ASP A 83 -31.65 8.42 -4.07
C ASP A 83 -32.51 7.81 -2.97
N LEU A 84 -32.24 8.15 -1.70
CA LEU A 84 -33.06 7.68 -0.58
C LEU A 84 -34.49 8.23 -0.66
N LEU A 85 -34.67 9.48 -1.08
CA LEU A 85 -35.98 10.11 -1.20
C LEU A 85 -36.83 9.50 -2.32
N ARG A 86 -36.21 8.97 -3.38
CA ARG A 86 -36.92 8.23 -4.46
C ARG A 86 -37.56 6.92 -3.99
N ILE A 87 -37.15 6.37 -2.84
CA ILE A 87 -37.70 5.13 -2.29
C ILE A 87 -39.07 5.42 -1.66
N LYS A 88 -40.12 4.75 -2.13
CA LYS A 88 -41.50 4.95 -1.64
C LYS A 88 -41.66 4.51 -0.18
N ASP A 89 -41.35 3.25 0.14
CA ASP A 89 -41.50 2.69 1.47
C ASP A 89 -40.15 2.65 2.19
N LYS A 90 -39.88 3.72 2.96
CA LYS A 90 -38.61 3.90 3.67
C LYS A 90 -38.61 3.18 5.01
N SER A 91 -37.56 2.40 5.28
CA SER A 91 -37.32 1.80 6.59
C SER A 91 -36.92 2.87 7.62
N ASP A 92 -37.05 2.54 8.91
CA ASP A 92 -36.62 3.46 9.98
C ASP A 92 -35.12 3.78 9.92
N GLU A 93 -34.30 2.83 9.46
CA GLU A 93 -32.87 3.06 9.24
C GLU A 93 -32.63 4.04 8.07
N GLN A 94 -33.40 3.93 6.97
CA GLN A 94 -33.30 4.88 5.87
C GLN A 94 -33.72 6.30 6.29
N LYS A 95 -34.77 6.44 7.11
CA LYS A 95 -35.18 7.73 7.68
C LYS A 95 -34.10 8.33 8.59
N LYS A 96 -33.41 7.49 9.36
CA LYS A 96 -32.26 7.90 10.18
C LYS A 96 -31.10 8.38 9.31
N ILE A 97 -30.76 7.65 8.25
CA ILE A 97 -29.70 8.05 7.30
C ILE A 97 -30.05 9.38 6.63
N ILE A 98 -31.30 9.62 6.24
CA ILE A 98 -31.75 10.92 5.69
C ILE A 98 -31.42 12.05 6.68
N LYS A 99 -31.82 11.91 7.94
CA LYS A 99 -31.55 12.91 8.97
C LYS A 99 -30.05 13.14 9.19
N GLU A 100 -29.24 12.08 9.15
CA GLU A 100 -27.78 12.18 9.23
C GLU A 100 -27.20 12.92 8.02
N LYS A 101 -27.64 12.60 6.79
CA LYS A 101 -27.14 13.21 5.55
C LYS A 101 -27.56 14.68 5.39
N MET A 102 -28.75 15.07 5.86
CA MET A 102 -29.15 16.48 5.99
C MET A 102 -28.22 17.27 6.93
N ASN A 103 -27.48 16.56 7.78
CA ASN A 103 -26.49 17.12 8.70
C ASN A 103 -25.05 16.71 8.35
N GLY A 104 -24.81 16.30 7.09
CA GLY A 104 -23.54 15.72 6.66
C GLY A 104 -22.37 16.71 6.70
N ASN A 105 -22.58 17.92 6.18
CA ASN A 105 -21.56 18.98 6.15
C ASN A 105 -22.16 20.37 6.37
N SER A 106 -21.30 21.39 6.43
CA SER A 106 -21.71 22.78 6.70
C SER A 106 -22.66 23.35 5.65
N ILE A 107 -22.42 23.08 4.36
CA ILE A 107 -23.24 23.63 3.26
C ILE A 107 -24.63 23.01 3.22
N ILE A 108 -24.77 21.68 3.34
CA ILE A 108 -26.08 21.01 3.40
C ILE A 108 -26.87 21.47 4.62
N LYS A 109 -26.22 21.57 5.79
CA LYS A 109 -26.86 22.10 7.02
C LYS A 109 -27.39 23.52 6.83
N LYS A 110 -26.66 24.35 6.08
CA LYS A 110 -27.04 25.73 5.80
C LYS A 110 -28.25 25.76 4.85
N VAL A 111 -28.21 24.99 3.75
CA VAL A 111 -29.28 24.94 2.74
C VAL A 111 -30.57 24.37 3.34
N LEU A 112 -30.48 23.24 4.05
CA LEU A 112 -31.64 22.54 4.62
C LEU A 112 -32.01 23.01 6.04
N LYS A 113 -31.50 24.17 6.46
CA LYS A 113 -31.79 24.72 7.79
C LYS A 113 -33.31 24.92 7.96
N GLY A 114 -33.87 24.30 8.99
CA GLY A 114 -35.29 24.42 9.33
C GLY A 114 -36.24 23.56 8.50
N VAL A 115 -35.74 22.71 7.59
CA VAL A 115 -36.57 21.78 6.81
C VAL A 115 -36.78 20.49 7.60
N ASN A 116 -38.01 19.98 7.62
CA ASN A 116 -38.32 18.69 8.24
C ASN A 116 -37.81 17.54 7.35
N ALA A 117 -37.28 16.47 7.95
CA ALA A 117 -36.82 15.29 7.22
C ALA A 117 -37.95 14.53 6.50
N GLU A 118 -39.20 14.75 6.89
CA GLU A 118 -40.39 14.19 6.23
C GLU A 118 -40.86 15.03 5.03
N ASP A 119 -40.36 16.25 4.88
CA ASP A 119 -40.73 17.18 3.80
C ASP A 119 -39.85 16.96 2.57
N GLU A 120 -40.08 15.83 1.90
CA GLU A 120 -39.24 15.34 0.81
C GLU A 120 -39.21 16.30 -0.39
N GLU A 121 -40.34 16.93 -0.70
CA GLU A 121 -40.47 17.89 -1.80
C GLU A 121 -39.60 19.13 -1.56
N THR A 122 -39.71 19.74 -0.38
CA THR A 122 -38.90 20.92 -0.02
C THR A 122 -37.40 20.59 0.04
N ILE A 123 -37.03 19.37 0.47
CA ILE A 123 -35.62 18.94 0.46
C ILE A 123 -35.10 18.90 -0.98
N LEU A 124 -35.84 18.27 -1.90
CA LEU A 124 -35.43 18.12 -3.30
C LEU A 124 -35.36 19.48 -4.01
N GLU A 125 -36.34 20.36 -3.77
CA GLU A 125 -36.37 21.72 -4.33
C GLU A 125 -35.12 22.50 -3.92
N LYS A 126 -34.85 22.60 -2.60
CA LYS A 126 -33.68 23.35 -2.10
C LYS A 126 -32.35 22.78 -2.56
N ILE A 127 -32.24 21.46 -2.66
CA ILE A 127 -31.04 20.81 -3.21
C ILE A 127 -30.87 21.18 -4.69
N SER A 128 -31.96 21.22 -5.46
CA SER A 128 -31.91 21.59 -6.88
C SER A 128 -31.50 23.05 -7.07
N GLU A 129 -32.07 23.97 -6.30
CA GLU A 129 -31.75 25.41 -6.36
C GLU A 129 -30.29 25.72 -6.00
N ASN A 130 -29.68 24.92 -5.12
CA ASN A 130 -28.33 25.13 -4.60
C ASN A 130 -27.34 24.05 -5.07
N ARG A 131 -27.66 23.32 -6.15
CA ARG A 131 -26.95 22.09 -6.55
C ARG A 131 -25.45 22.32 -6.72
N GLU A 132 -25.06 23.31 -7.51
CA GLU A 132 -23.66 23.59 -7.82
C GLU A 132 -22.87 24.00 -6.56
N ASP A 133 -23.42 24.93 -5.77
CA ASP A 133 -22.82 25.37 -4.51
C ASP A 133 -22.59 24.20 -3.54
N ILE A 134 -23.57 23.30 -3.44
CA ILE A 134 -23.47 22.10 -2.62
C ILE A 134 -22.34 21.21 -3.13
N ILE A 135 -22.27 20.92 -4.43
CA ILE A 135 -21.25 20.05 -5.01
C ILE A 135 -19.87 20.67 -4.77
N ARG A 136 -19.70 21.94 -5.15
CA ARG A 136 -18.45 22.68 -5.04
C ARG A 136 -17.93 22.70 -3.61
N ASP A 137 -18.72 23.17 -2.64
CA ASP A 137 -18.27 23.28 -1.25
C ASP A 137 -18.06 21.90 -0.59
N THR A 138 -18.86 20.91 -0.95
CA THR A 138 -18.67 19.54 -0.44
C THR A 138 -17.36 18.96 -0.94
N PHE A 139 -17.15 18.95 -2.26
CA PHE A 139 -15.97 18.36 -2.89
C PHE A 139 -14.69 19.11 -2.52
N LYS A 140 -14.73 20.44 -2.50
CA LYS A 140 -13.63 21.33 -2.10
C LYS A 140 -13.05 20.96 -0.73
N ASN A 141 -13.92 20.69 0.24
CA ASN A 141 -13.52 20.49 1.64
C ASN A 141 -13.44 19.01 2.06
N ALA A 142 -13.94 18.08 1.24
CA ALA A 142 -13.99 16.67 1.58
C ALA A 142 -12.61 16.01 1.56
N LYS A 143 -12.33 15.18 2.57
CA LYS A 143 -11.13 14.32 2.60
C LYS A 143 -11.12 13.25 1.50
N PHE A 144 -12.26 12.92 0.91
CA PHE A 144 -12.33 12.05 -0.27
C PHE A 144 -12.18 12.83 -1.59
N GLY A 145 -12.33 14.16 -1.55
CA GLY A 145 -12.35 15.04 -2.72
C GLY A 145 -11.10 15.90 -2.84
N TYR A 146 -11.26 17.13 -3.31
CA TYR A 146 -10.17 18.03 -3.67
C TYR A 146 -9.17 18.30 -2.54
N ALA A 147 -9.66 18.51 -1.31
CA ALA A 147 -8.81 18.79 -0.14
C ALA A 147 -7.76 17.71 0.14
N LYS A 148 -8.01 16.48 -0.33
CA LYS A 148 -7.05 15.39 -0.24
C LYS A 148 -5.79 15.68 -1.05
N PHE A 149 -5.91 16.30 -2.21
CA PHE A 149 -4.84 16.44 -3.20
C PHE A 149 -4.26 17.86 -3.24
N ALA A 150 -5.08 18.87 -2.99
CA ALA A 150 -4.73 20.27 -3.19
C ALA A 150 -5.34 21.19 -2.13
N ASN A 151 -4.83 22.41 -2.05
CA ASN A 151 -5.29 23.44 -1.15
C ASN A 151 -6.72 23.87 -1.54
N PRO A 152 -7.74 23.65 -0.68
CA PRO A 152 -9.13 23.97 -1.00
C PRO A 152 -9.38 25.41 -1.46
N ASN A 153 -8.54 26.36 -1.04
CA ASN A 153 -8.67 27.76 -1.41
C ASN A 153 -8.22 28.07 -2.85
N LYS A 154 -7.69 27.08 -3.58
CA LYS A 154 -7.14 27.21 -4.93
C LYS A 154 -7.92 26.47 -6.01
N ILE A 155 -8.96 25.72 -5.63
CA ILE A 155 -9.85 25.04 -6.58
C ILE A 155 -10.42 26.05 -7.58
N ARG A 156 -10.30 25.73 -8.87
CA ARG A 156 -10.78 26.53 -10.01
C ARG A 156 -10.33 28.00 -9.99
N SER A 157 -9.17 28.26 -9.39
CA SER A 157 -8.55 29.60 -9.43
C SER A 157 -7.47 29.68 -10.49
N GLU A 158 -7.27 30.90 -11.01
CA GLU A 158 -6.16 31.23 -11.91
C GLU A 158 -4.80 30.81 -11.35
N GLU A 159 -3.84 30.63 -12.26
CA GLU A 159 -2.47 30.24 -11.94
C GLU A 159 -1.84 31.17 -10.89
N GLY A 160 -1.40 30.56 -9.78
CA GLY A 160 -0.82 31.26 -8.67
C GLY A 160 0.71 31.30 -8.69
N LYS A 161 1.26 32.21 -7.88
CA LYS A 161 2.67 32.16 -7.45
C LYS A 161 2.93 31.05 -6.42
N VAL A 162 2.23 29.93 -6.46
CA VAL A 162 2.49 28.71 -5.68
C VAL A 162 1.64 27.59 -6.23
N CYS A 163 2.22 26.39 -6.29
CA CYS A 163 1.51 25.18 -6.67
C CYS A 163 0.31 24.94 -5.75
N ARG A 164 -0.86 24.64 -6.31
CA ARG A 164 -2.07 24.30 -5.55
C ARG A 164 -2.00 22.96 -4.82
N LEU A 165 -1.14 22.04 -5.25
CA LEU A 165 -1.06 20.69 -4.71
C LEU A 165 -0.48 20.66 -3.28
N ASN A 166 -1.03 19.76 -2.46
CA ASN A 166 -0.54 19.50 -1.11
C ASN A 166 0.93 19.00 -1.17
N GLY A 167 1.77 19.43 -0.23
CA GLY A 167 3.21 19.15 -0.22
C GLY A 167 4.06 20.02 -1.17
N TYR A 168 3.43 20.67 -2.16
CA TYR A 168 4.08 21.63 -3.07
C TYR A 168 3.63 23.08 -2.80
N TYR A 169 2.49 23.26 -2.12
CA TYR A 169 2.00 24.55 -1.67
C TYR A 169 2.89 25.14 -0.57
N VAL A 170 3.15 26.45 -0.65
CA VAL A 170 3.92 27.19 0.37
C VAL A 170 3.18 28.46 0.77
N ASP A 171 3.07 28.71 2.07
CA ASP A 171 2.57 29.99 2.58
C ASP A 171 3.56 31.12 2.26
N THR A 172 3.24 31.89 1.22
CA THR A 172 4.07 33.00 0.74
C THR A 172 4.09 34.19 1.68
N SER A 173 3.14 34.32 2.60
CA SER A 173 3.12 35.42 3.56
C SER A 173 4.24 35.29 4.61
N ARG A 174 4.80 34.08 4.79
CA ARG A 174 5.78 33.79 5.85
C ARG A 174 7.10 33.19 5.35
N LYS A 175 7.15 32.59 4.15
CA LYS A 175 8.27 31.72 3.73
C LYS A 175 8.88 32.03 2.35
N THR A 176 8.62 33.21 1.78
CA THR A 176 9.07 33.60 0.41
C THR A 176 10.58 33.49 0.19
N LYS A 177 11.42 33.91 1.14
CA LYS A 177 12.88 33.78 0.99
C LYS A 177 13.37 32.35 1.11
N SER A 178 12.72 31.50 1.92
CA SER A 178 13.21 30.16 2.27
C SER A 178 13.20 29.14 1.13
N ILE A 179 12.58 29.48 0.00
CA ILE A 179 12.28 28.59 -1.11
C ILE A 179 12.91 29.04 -2.44
N GLY A 180 13.52 30.23 -2.44
CA GLY A 180 14.43 30.65 -3.50
C GLY A 180 15.80 29.99 -3.33
N PHE A 181 16.47 29.71 -4.44
CA PHE A 181 17.87 29.31 -4.41
C PHE A 181 18.69 30.37 -3.69
N ALA A 182 19.61 29.94 -2.81
CA ALA A 182 20.41 30.84 -1.96
C ALA A 182 19.59 31.86 -1.15
N PHE A 183 18.34 31.53 -0.80
CA PHE A 183 17.40 32.40 -0.10
C PHE A 183 17.00 33.68 -0.85
N ASP A 184 17.15 33.69 -2.18
CA ASP A 184 16.75 34.79 -3.06
C ASP A 184 15.38 34.53 -3.70
N ASP A 185 14.36 35.30 -3.29
CA ASP A 185 12.99 35.22 -3.81
C ASP A 185 12.91 35.41 -5.33
N LYS A 186 13.87 36.11 -5.95
CA LYS A 186 13.92 36.30 -7.41
C LYS A 186 14.25 35.03 -8.19
N THR A 187 14.87 34.06 -7.54
CA THR A 187 15.28 32.79 -8.16
C THR A 187 14.18 31.72 -8.07
N ARG A 188 13.00 32.11 -7.57
CA ARG A 188 11.92 31.20 -7.29
C ARG A 188 11.13 30.87 -8.56
N ASN A 189 11.05 29.58 -8.86
CA ASN A 189 10.20 29.05 -9.92
C ASN A 189 8.90 28.49 -9.34
N TYR A 190 7.79 28.73 -10.02
CA TYR A 190 6.45 28.30 -9.62
C TYR A 190 5.83 27.51 -10.76
N ASN A 191 5.27 26.34 -10.43
CA ASN A 191 4.53 25.50 -11.37
C ASN A 191 3.14 25.29 -10.77
N ASP A 192 2.22 26.19 -11.10
CA ASP A 192 0.80 26.06 -10.79
C ASP A 192 0.00 26.17 -12.08
N PHE A 193 -0.94 25.26 -12.28
CA PHE A 193 -1.70 25.11 -13.51
C PHE A 193 -3.12 24.73 -13.15
N ILE A 194 -4.13 25.27 -13.85
CA ILE A 194 -5.54 24.92 -13.58
C ILE A 194 -5.83 23.44 -13.87
N GLU A 195 -5.08 22.86 -14.79
CA GLU A 195 -5.10 21.44 -15.16
C GLU A 195 -4.84 20.52 -13.94
N PHE A 196 -4.11 21.02 -12.92
CA PHE A 196 -3.88 20.26 -11.68
C PHE A 196 -5.16 20.03 -10.87
N ASP A 197 -6.24 20.75 -11.15
CA ASP A 197 -7.54 20.49 -10.52
C ASP A 197 -8.16 19.16 -10.96
N TYR A 198 -7.69 18.58 -12.07
CA TYR A 198 -8.18 17.29 -12.57
C TYR A 198 -7.45 16.08 -11.95
N ILE A 199 -6.38 16.30 -11.18
CA ILE A 199 -5.64 15.24 -10.50
C ILE A 199 -6.53 14.30 -9.65
N PRO A 200 -7.52 14.78 -8.87
CA PRO A 200 -8.37 13.90 -8.07
C PRO A 200 -9.07 12.81 -8.89
N PHE A 201 -9.39 13.08 -10.17
CA PHE A 201 -10.09 12.14 -11.06
C PHE A 201 -9.18 11.06 -11.65
N ALA A 202 -7.86 11.21 -11.56
CA ALA A 202 -6.92 10.22 -12.05
C ALA A 202 -6.63 9.12 -11.02
N PHE A 203 -6.72 9.44 -9.74
CA PHE A 203 -6.40 8.55 -8.64
C PHE A 203 -7.56 7.61 -8.28
N SER A 204 -7.26 6.47 -7.64
CA SER A 204 -8.29 5.65 -6.98
C SER A 204 -8.96 6.41 -5.82
N GLN A 205 -10.22 6.09 -5.51
CA GLN A 205 -11.02 6.82 -4.51
C GLN A 205 -10.89 6.31 -3.06
N ASP A 206 -9.99 5.35 -2.81
CA ASP A 206 -9.76 4.79 -1.48
C ASP A 206 -9.14 5.81 -0.50
N ARG A 207 -9.04 5.45 0.79
CA ARG A 207 -8.37 6.28 1.81
C ARG A 207 -6.90 6.54 1.43
N GLU A 208 -6.20 5.52 0.95
CA GLU A 208 -4.91 5.67 0.27
C GLU A 208 -5.17 5.63 -1.23
N SER A 209 -5.17 6.80 -1.86
CA SER A 209 -5.36 6.91 -3.31
C SER A 209 -4.09 6.49 -4.02
N ILE A 210 -4.24 5.75 -5.11
CA ILE A 210 -3.14 5.21 -5.92
C ILE A 210 -3.22 5.79 -7.32
N PHE A 211 -2.07 6.17 -7.88
CA PHE A 211 -1.89 6.51 -9.28
C PHE A 211 -0.63 5.84 -9.83
N ILE A 212 -0.76 5.18 -10.97
CA ILE A 212 0.36 4.53 -11.67
C ILE A 212 0.87 5.49 -12.73
N ASN A 213 2.08 6.05 -12.53
CA ASN A 213 2.72 6.93 -13.50
C ASN A 213 3.43 6.12 -14.59
N ASN A 214 2.63 5.50 -15.45
CA ASN A 214 3.08 4.78 -16.63
C ASN A 214 3.16 5.71 -17.85
N ASN A 215 4.16 6.59 -17.87
CA ASN A 215 4.27 7.65 -18.89
C ASN A 215 4.99 7.23 -20.20
N ILE A 216 5.05 5.93 -20.52
CA ILE A 216 5.56 5.46 -21.83
C ILE A 216 4.74 6.06 -22.98
N SER A 217 3.44 6.24 -22.78
CA SER A 217 2.54 7.01 -23.64
C SER A 217 1.29 7.33 -22.84
N ILE A 218 0.50 8.30 -23.31
CA ILE A 218 -0.78 8.65 -22.68
C ILE A 218 -1.75 7.46 -22.67
N ARG A 219 -1.71 6.59 -23.70
CA ARG A 219 -2.56 5.39 -23.76
C ARG A 219 -2.22 4.39 -22.67
N HIS A 220 -0.93 4.12 -22.45
CA HIS A 220 -0.48 3.23 -21.38
C HIS A 220 -0.82 3.81 -20.00
N LEU A 221 -0.64 5.12 -19.84
CA LEU A 221 -0.99 5.85 -18.63
C LEU A 221 -2.48 5.72 -18.29
N LYS A 222 -3.36 5.93 -19.27
CA LYS A 222 -4.81 5.75 -19.12
C LYS A 222 -5.16 4.30 -18.78
N ASN A 223 -4.70 3.35 -19.59
CA ASN A 223 -5.03 1.93 -19.44
C ASN A 223 -4.62 1.37 -18.06
N SER A 224 -3.42 1.71 -17.58
CA SER A 224 -2.95 1.27 -16.25
C SER A 224 -3.82 1.81 -15.12
N ASN A 225 -4.31 3.05 -15.21
CA ASN A 225 -5.13 3.65 -14.16
C ASN A 225 -6.62 3.30 -14.28
N ASP A 226 -7.14 3.06 -15.48
CA ASP A 226 -8.53 2.61 -15.68
C ASP A 226 -8.71 1.18 -15.16
N ALA A 227 -7.73 0.32 -15.38
CA ALA A 227 -7.80 -1.05 -14.87
C ALA A 227 -7.78 -1.12 -13.33
N LEU A 228 -7.01 -0.23 -12.67
CA LEU A 228 -7.09 -0.06 -11.22
C LEU A 228 -8.49 0.35 -10.75
N VAL A 229 -9.18 1.21 -11.49
CA VAL A 229 -10.53 1.70 -11.13
C VAL A 229 -11.59 0.61 -11.34
N HIS A 230 -11.56 -0.10 -12.47
CA HIS A 230 -12.51 -1.17 -12.77
C HIS A 230 -12.44 -2.33 -11.78
N GLU A 231 -11.23 -2.75 -11.37
CA GLU A 231 -11.08 -3.82 -10.36
C GLU A 231 -11.63 -3.42 -8.97
N ASN A 232 -11.70 -2.13 -8.66
CA ASN A 232 -12.27 -1.62 -7.41
C ASN A 232 -13.81 -1.67 -7.40
N GLN A 233 -14.46 -1.59 -8.55
CA GLN A 233 -15.93 -1.52 -8.68
C GLN A 233 -16.58 -2.91 -8.73
N ASP A 234 -15.94 -3.92 -9.35
CA ASP A 234 -16.56 -5.24 -9.58
C ASP A 234 -16.57 -6.20 -8.35
N LYS A 235 -15.84 -5.90 -7.28
CA LYS A 235 -15.70 -6.82 -6.13
C LYS A 235 -16.56 -6.39 -4.94
N GLY A 236 -17.89 -6.57 -5.06
CA GLY A 236 -18.92 -6.36 -4.02
C GLY A 236 -18.85 -7.29 -2.78
N LYS A 237 -17.66 -7.67 -2.29
CA LYS A 237 -17.51 -8.46 -1.05
C LYS A 237 -17.11 -7.57 0.12
N LEU A 238 -18.03 -7.49 1.09
CA LEU A 238 -17.93 -6.75 2.35
C LEU A 238 -16.67 -7.06 3.21
N SER A 239 -15.91 -8.12 2.88
CA SER A 239 -14.67 -8.52 3.57
C SER A 239 -13.40 -7.77 3.12
N TYR A 240 -13.46 -6.99 2.03
CA TYR A 240 -12.31 -6.24 1.48
C TYR A 240 -12.22 -4.78 1.94
N LYS A 241 -13.15 -4.30 2.78
CA LYS A 241 -13.16 -2.93 3.34
C LYS A 241 -12.16 -2.69 4.50
N LEU A 242 -11.25 -3.62 4.76
CA LEU A 242 -10.15 -3.45 5.72
C LEU A 242 -9.02 -2.66 5.04
N ASN A 243 -8.95 -1.34 5.27
CA ASN A 243 -7.83 -0.45 4.93
C ASN A 243 -7.00 -0.91 3.72
N LYS A 244 -7.59 -0.81 2.53
CA LYS A 244 -6.96 -1.08 1.24
C LYS A 244 -5.79 -0.12 1.07
N ASN A 245 -4.58 -0.60 1.39
CA ASN A 245 -3.35 0.13 1.16
C ASN A 245 -2.62 -0.52 -0.03
N PHE A 246 -1.93 0.28 -0.83
CA PHE A 246 -1.21 -0.15 -2.03
C PHE A 246 -0.30 -1.36 -1.75
N ARG A 247 0.31 -1.38 -0.56
CA ARG A 247 1.22 -2.45 -0.13
C ARG A 247 0.54 -3.80 0.02
N SER A 248 -0.73 -3.81 0.41
CA SER A 248 -1.54 -5.02 0.47
C SER A 248 -2.02 -5.44 -0.93
N GLU A 249 -2.41 -4.48 -1.77
CA GLU A 249 -2.82 -4.73 -3.15
C GLU A 249 -1.69 -5.34 -3.98
N ILE A 250 -0.50 -4.72 -3.99
CA ILE A 250 0.64 -5.24 -4.74
C ILE A 250 1.10 -6.60 -4.21
N PHE A 251 0.94 -6.87 -2.92
CA PHE A 251 1.40 -8.13 -2.34
C PHE A 251 0.43 -9.29 -2.62
N TYR A 252 -0.87 -9.07 -2.45
CA TYR A 252 -1.87 -10.14 -2.54
C TYR A 252 -2.48 -10.30 -3.92
N ASN A 253 -2.60 -9.20 -4.68
CA ASN A 253 -3.21 -9.20 -6.01
C ASN A 253 -2.15 -9.04 -7.11
N PHE A 254 -0.91 -9.47 -6.86
CA PHE A 254 0.20 -9.26 -7.79
C PHE A 254 -0.07 -9.80 -9.20
N SER A 255 -0.71 -10.96 -9.35
CA SER A 255 -1.03 -11.50 -10.68
C SER A 255 -1.99 -10.62 -11.48
N GLU A 256 -2.91 -9.94 -10.80
CA GLU A 256 -3.83 -8.97 -11.40
C GLU A 256 -3.05 -7.65 -11.68
N ALA A 257 -2.28 -7.17 -10.70
CA ALA A 257 -1.48 -5.96 -10.79
C ALA A 257 -0.33 -6.03 -11.81
N SER A 258 0.21 -7.23 -12.09
CA SER A 258 1.35 -7.45 -13.00
C SER A 258 1.03 -7.07 -14.44
N ASN A 259 -0.24 -7.15 -14.84
CA ASN A 259 -0.69 -6.75 -16.18
C ASN A 259 -0.45 -5.26 -16.48
N PHE A 260 -0.26 -4.43 -15.44
CA PHE A 260 -0.07 -2.99 -15.58
C PHE A 260 1.38 -2.54 -15.35
N ILE A 261 2.27 -3.46 -14.92
CA ILE A 261 3.61 -3.14 -14.40
C ILE A 261 4.65 -4.14 -14.96
N ASP A 262 4.81 -4.21 -16.28
CA ASP A 262 5.82 -5.07 -16.93
C ASP A 262 7.26 -4.50 -16.88
N TYR A 263 7.43 -3.31 -16.29
CA TYR A 263 8.67 -2.55 -16.20
C TYR A 263 8.75 -1.74 -14.92
N ASP A 264 9.86 -1.04 -14.72
CA ASP A 264 10.03 -0.12 -13.60
C ASP A 264 9.02 1.02 -13.72
N VAL A 265 8.12 1.12 -12.75
CA VAL A 265 7.04 2.11 -12.75
C VAL A 265 7.05 2.92 -11.47
N GLU A 266 6.84 4.22 -11.61
CA GLU A 266 6.58 5.13 -10.51
C GLU A 266 5.10 5.05 -10.11
N VAL A 267 4.85 4.82 -8.83
CA VAL A 267 3.51 4.82 -8.23
C VAL A 267 3.43 5.95 -7.23
N ILE A 268 2.39 6.77 -7.35
CA ILE A 268 2.11 7.88 -6.46
C ILE A 268 0.98 7.49 -5.53
N LEU A 269 1.22 7.64 -4.24
CA LEU A 269 0.23 7.41 -3.19
C LEU A 269 -0.18 8.75 -2.57
N LYS A 270 -1.47 8.87 -2.27
CA LYS A 270 -1.99 9.97 -1.45
C LYS A 270 -2.89 9.45 -0.35
N ASN A 271 -2.41 9.48 0.89
CA ASN A 271 -3.23 9.21 2.07
C ASN A 271 -4.08 10.43 2.43
N GLN A 272 -5.27 10.22 2.98
CA GLN A 272 -6.16 11.28 3.46
C GLN A 272 -5.63 12.02 4.69
N ASP A 273 -4.75 11.40 5.47
CA ASP A 273 -4.21 12.00 6.69
C ASP A 273 -2.90 12.76 6.49
N ASP A 274 -2.21 12.50 5.37
CA ASP A 274 -0.91 13.10 5.07
C ASP A 274 -1.08 14.40 4.28
N ASP A 275 -0.18 15.36 4.48
CA ASP A 275 -0.13 16.63 3.73
C ASP A 275 0.82 16.57 2.53
N PHE A 276 1.38 15.40 2.23
CA PHE A 276 2.31 15.15 1.11
C PHE A 276 1.87 13.96 0.27
N PHE A 277 2.50 13.82 -0.90
CA PHE A 277 2.40 12.65 -1.78
C PHE A 277 3.58 11.72 -1.51
N GLU A 278 3.35 10.41 -1.43
CA GLU A 278 4.41 9.41 -1.32
C GLU A 278 4.69 8.82 -2.71
N THR A 279 5.96 8.76 -3.10
CA THR A 279 6.41 8.12 -4.35
C THR A 279 7.04 6.77 -4.05
N ILE A 280 6.59 5.74 -4.76
CA ILE A 280 7.15 4.38 -4.71
C ILE A 280 7.60 3.97 -6.11
N PHE A 281 8.82 3.46 -6.23
CA PHE A 281 9.30 2.85 -7.46
C PHE A 281 9.14 1.33 -7.39
N VAL A 282 8.30 0.77 -8.25
CA VAL A 282 8.13 -0.67 -8.39
C VAL A 282 9.09 -1.15 -9.47
N ARG A 283 10.16 -1.84 -9.06
CA ARG A 283 11.19 -2.36 -9.97
C ARG A 283 10.82 -3.74 -10.52
N LYS A 284 11.26 -4.05 -11.72
CA LYS A 284 11.07 -5.34 -12.40
C LYS A 284 11.61 -6.53 -11.59
N GLU A 285 12.70 -6.35 -10.84
CA GLU A 285 13.22 -7.41 -9.96
C GLU A 285 12.28 -7.66 -8.78
N ALA A 286 11.70 -6.61 -8.20
CA ALA A 286 10.75 -6.72 -7.10
C ALA A 286 9.47 -7.45 -7.57
N ILE A 287 9.01 -7.15 -8.78
CA ILE A 287 7.92 -7.86 -9.48
C ILE A 287 8.20 -9.36 -9.54
N GLY A 288 9.36 -9.77 -10.05
CA GLY A 288 9.73 -11.19 -10.12
C GLY A 288 9.80 -11.87 -8.74
N ILE A 289 10.10 -11.12 -7.67
CA ILE A 289 10.05 -11.63 -6.29
C ILE A 289 8.60 -11.80 -5.85
N PHE A 290 7.71 -10.83 -6.06
CA PHE A 290 6.29 -10.94 -5.71
C PHE A 290 5.59 -12.10 -6.44
N GLU A 291 5.87 -12.30 -7.73
CA GLU A 291 5.38 -13.49 -8.46
C GLU A 291 5.83 -14.80 -7.81
N SER A 292 7.10 -14.86 -7.43
CA SER A 292 7.69 -16.05 -6.80
C SER A 292 7.06 -16.31 -5.43
N ILE A 293 6.78 -15.25 -4.67
CA ILE A 293 6.05 -15.34 -3.40
C ILE A 293 4.63 -15.88 -3.63
N SER A 294 3.89 -15.30 -4.59
CA SER A 294 2.52 -15.71 -4.90
C SER A 294 2.46 -17.19 -5.31
N LYS A 295 3.37 -17.64 -6.18
CA LYS A 295 3.50 -19.05 -6.57
C LYS A 295 3.72 -19.96 -5.37
N ILE A 296 4.62 -19.58 -4.45
CA ILE A 296 4.96 -20.36 -3.26
C ILE A 296 3.84 -20.37 -2.21
N ASP A 297 3.04 -19.31 -2.15
CA ASP A 297 1.97 -19.17 -1.16
C ASP A 297 0.64 -19.78 -1.61
N SER A 298 0.44 -19.95 -2.92
CA SER A 298 -0.80 -20.45 -3.53
C SER A 298 -1.29 -21.80 -2.97
N GLU A 299 -0.39 -22.67 -2.51
CA GLU A 299 -0.76 -23.99 -1.98
C GLU A 299 -1.36 -23.98 -0.56
N LYS A 300 -0.84 -23.14 0.35
CA LYS A 300 -1.11 -23.24 1.79
C LYS A 300 -1.35 -21.91 2.51
N GLN A 301 -1.13 -20.78 1.84
CA GLN A 301 -1.32 -19.42 2.35
C GLN A 301 -0.57 -19.14 3.67
N TYR A 302 0.59 -19.76 3.85
CA TYR A 302 1.39 -19.60 5.07
C TYR A 302 2.07 -18.24 5.16
N ILE A 303 2.54 -17.71 4.02
CA ILE A 303 3.15 -16.38 3.95
C ILE A 303 2.06 -15.33 4.23
N GLN A 304 0.91 -15.42 3.57
CA GLN A 304 -0.25 -14.58 3.87
C GLN A 304 -0.61 -14.55 5.36
N LYS A 305 -0.67 -15.71 6.03
CA LYS A 305 -0.94 -15.78 7.47
C LYS A 305 0.15 -15.12 8.31
N ALA A 306 1.42 -15.30 7.95
CA ALA A 306 2.55 -14.71 8.66
C ALA A 306 2.63 -13.19 8.52
N LEU A 307 2.25 -12.62 7.37
CA LEU A 307 2.37 -11.18 7.15
C LEU A 307 1.27 -10.35 7.80
N LYS A 308 0.16 -10.98 8.20
CA LYS A 308 -0.92 -10.34 8.98
C LYS A 308 -0.51 -9.96 10.41
N TYR A 309 0.67 -10.38 10.87
CA TYR A 309 1.16 -10.05 12.20
C TYR A 309 1.51 -8.56 12.31
N ASN A 310 1.08 -7.94 13.41
CA ASN A 310 1.55 -6.64 13.86
C ASN A 310 2.31 -6.85 15.17
N ILE A 311 3.57 -6.42 15.21
CA ILE A 311 4.42 -6.60 16.39
C ILE A 311 4.42 -5.32 17.20
N LYS A 312 3.79 -5.36 18.37
CA LYS A 312 3.80 -4.25 19.32
C LYS A 312 5.20 -4.08 19.89
N ILE A 313 5.76 -2.88 19.78
CA ILE A 313 7.06 -2.53 20.36
C ILE A 313 6.84 -1.73 21.66
N ASN A 314 5.95 -0.75 21.61
CA ASN A 314 5.45 0.00 22.76
C ASN A 314 3.97 0.37 22.51
N ASP A 315 3.35 1.18 23.36
CA ASP A 315 1.93 1.51 23.25
C ASP A 315 1.57 2.27 21.96
N ASP A 316 2.51 3.06 21.43
CA ASP A 316 2.30 3.96 20.29
C ASP A 316 2.93 3.46 18.97
N TYR A 317 3.71 2.37 19.02
CA TYR A 317 4.47 1.88 17.86
C TYR A 317 4.31 0.38 17.64
N TYR A 318 3.85 0.05 16.44
CA TYR A 318 3.67 -1.30 15.95
C TYR A 318 4.43 -1.49 14.65
N ILE A 319 5.16 -2.59 14.53
CA ILE A 319 5.75 -3.01 13.25
C ILE A 319 4.69 -3.82 12.49
N ASN A 320 4.16 -3.23 11.43
CA ASN A 320 3.33 -3.94 10.46
C ASN A 320 4.23 -4.78 9.53
N ILE A 321 4.13 -6.11 9.64
CA ILE A 321 5.03 -7.02 8.94
C ILE A 321 4.81 -6.99 7.43
N LEU A 322 3.57 -6.93 6.96
CA LEU A 322 3.25 -6.80 5.55
C LEU A 322 3.93 -5.56 4.95
N ASN A 323 3.73 -4.39 5.55
CA ASN A 323 4.32 -3.14 5.06
C ASN A 323 5.86 -3.20 5.06
N TYR A 324 6.47 -3.76 6.12
CA TYR A 324 7.91 -3.90 6.20
C TYR A 324 8.45 -4.80 5.08
N VAL A 325 7.83 -5.96 4.87
CA VAL A 325 8.25 -6.92 3.86
C VAL A 325 8.04 -6.36 2.45
N THR A 326 6.87 -5.77 2.16
CA THR A 326 6.60 -5.15 0.86
C THR A 326 7.60 -4.05 0.56
N ASN A 327 7.87 -3.14 1.50
CA ASN A 327 8.89 -2.10 1.31
C ASN A 327 10.29 -2.68 1.11
N SER A 328 10.63 -3.75 1.82
CA SER A 328 11.93 -4.42 1.66
C SER A 328 12.07 -5.04 0.28
N VAL A 329 11.02 -5.71 -0.22
CA VAL A 329 11.03 -6.30 -1.58
C VAL A 329 11.10 -5.20 -2.65
N LEU A 330 10.30 -4.14 -2.54
CA LEU A 330 10.31 -3.00 -3.47
C LEU A 330 11.70 -2.34 -3.57
N ASN A 331 12.39 -2.21 -2.44
CA ASN A 331 13.72 -1.62 -2.36
C ASN A 331 14.87 -2.63 -2.54
N LEU A 332 14.57 -3.90 -2.83
CA LEU A 332 15.54 -5.00 -2.90
C LEU A 332 16.46 -5.06 -1.66
N GLN A 333 15.86 -4.92 -0.47
CA GLN A 333 16.54 -4.99 0.81
C GLN A 333 16.28 -6.34 1.48
N VAL A 334 17.34 -6.96 1.96
CA VAL A 334 17.26 -8.22 2.71
C VAL A 334 16.60 -8.02 4.09
N LEU A 335 15.86 -9.02 4.53
CA LEU A 335 15.08 -9.03 5.78
C LEU A 335 15.93 -9.38 7.02
N ASP A 336 17.24 -9.45 6.88
CA ASP A 336 18.20 -9.80 7.94
C ASP A 336 17.94 -9.08 9.26
N LYS A 337 17.74 -7.75 9.21
CA LYS A 337 17.52 -6.92 10.41
C LYS A 337 16.24 -7.32 11.13
N LEU A 338 15.16 -7.53 10.39
CA LEU A 338 13.88 -7.97 10.95
C LEU A 338 14.00 -9.38 11.53
N ILE A 339 14.62 -10.32 10.81
CA ILE A 339 14.81 -11.70 11.27
C ILE A 339 15.64 -11.74 12.56
N ILE A 340 16.76 -11.00 12.62
CA ILE A 340 17.60 -10.88 13.83
C ILE A 340 16.81 -10.25 14.97
N PHE A 341 16.05 -9.18 14.69
CA PHE A 341 15.18 -8.55 15.69
C PHE A 341 14.18 -9.55 16.28
N LEU A 342 13.49 -10.34 15.45
CA LEU A 342 12.54 -11.35 15.91
C LEU A 342 13.19 -12.49 16.67
N PHE A 343 14.38 -12.93 16.24
CA PHE A 343 15.17 -13.89 17.00
C PHE A 343 15.44 -13.38 18.41
N ARG A 344 15.81 -12.10 18.59
CA ARG A 344 16.03 -11.52 19.93
C ARG A 344 14.74 -11.26 20.69
N TYR A 345 13.68 -10.85 20.01
CA TYR A 345 12.40 -10.53 20.64
C TYR A 345 11.82 -11.76 21.35
N LYS A 346 11.97 -12.95 20.74
CA LYS A 346 11.67 -14.25 21.37
C LYS A 346 12.47 -14.53 22.66
N PHE A 347 13.64 -13.90 22.85
CA PHE A 347 14.52 -14.12 24.01
C PHE A 347 14.25 -13.19 25.19
N ASN A 348 13.75 -11.98 24.95
CA ASN A 348 13.49 -11.01 26.01
C ASN A 348 12.16 -11.22 26.75
N ILE A 349 11.30 -12.14 26.30
CA ILE A 349 10.12 -12.60 27.06
C ILE A 349 10.55 -13.67 28.06
N LYS A 350 11.44 -13.31 28.99
CA LYS A 350 11.62 -14.04 30.24
C LYS A 350 11.26 -13.12 31.40
N SER A 351 10.09 -13.41 31.97
CA SER A 351 9.74 -13.29 33.40
C SER A 351 10.11 -11.96 34.07
N ASN A 352 9.17 -11.01 34.08
CA ASN A 352 9.06 -10.08 35.20
C ASN A 352 7.69 -10.09 35.88
N ASP A 353 6.65 -10.71 35.30
CA ASP A 353 5.36 -10.88 35.99
C ASP A 353 4.76 -12.26 35.72
N ASN A 354 4.36 -12.94 36.79
CA ASN A 354 3.64 -14.21 36.80
C ASN A 354 2.19 -14.10 36.27
N LYS A 355 1.94 -13.20 35.31
CA LYS A 355 0.65 -13.08 34.62
C LYS A 355 0.86 -13.38 33.14
N ARG A 356 0.48 -14.60 32.76
CA ARG A 356 0.29 -15.11 31.39
C ARG A 356 1.17 -14.40 30.35
N ALA A 357 2.43 -14.81 30.27
CA ALA A 357 3.22 -14.57 29.07
C ALA A 357 2.48 -15.23 27.90
N GLU A 358 1.81 -14.43 27.07
CA GLU A 358 1.40 -14.89 25.75
C GLU A 358 2.66 -15.37 25.05
N LYS A 359 2.84 -16.69 24.97
CA LYS A 359 3.88 -17.35 24.17
C LYS A 359 3.58 -17.03 22.70
N SER A 360 3.93 -15.82 22.25
CA SER A 360 3.97 -15.50 20.84
C SER A 360 5.22 -16.14 20.26
N ASP A 361 5.11 -17.42 19.86
CA ASP A 361 6.18 -18.07 19.12
C ASP A 361 6.22 -17.50 17.69
N TYR A 362 7.04 -16.47 17.49
CA TYR A 362 7.35 -15.92 16.18
C TYR A 362 8.12 -16.91 15.28
N GLY A 363 8.39 -18.14 15.72
CA GLY A 363 9.07 -19.15 14.91
C GLY A 363 8.39 -19.41 13.57
N PHE A 364 7.05 -19.46 13.54
CA PHE A 364 6.30 -19.56 12.28
C PHE A 364 6.57 -18.34 11.39
N LEU A 365 6.42 -17.12 11.93
CA LEU A 365 6.70 -15.88 11.21
C LEU A 365 8.14 -15.85 10.66
N ILE A 366 9.13 -16.12 11.49
CA ILE A 366 10.55 -16.16 11.12
C ILE A 366 10.79 -17.14 9.98
N SER A 367 10.20 -18.35 10.05
CA SER A 367 10.34 -19.35 8.99
C SER A 367 9.80 -18.83 7.65
N GLN A 368 8.68 -18.11 7.65
CA GLN A 368 8.13 -17.53 6.42
C GLN A 368 8.96 -16.34 5.93
N LEU A 369 9.46 -15.49 6.83
CA LEU A 369 10.36 -14.39 6.47
C LEU A 369 11.67 -14.89 5.85
N ILE A 370 12.24 -15.99 6.34
CA ILE A 370 13.45 -16.61 5.75
C ILE A 370 13.16 -17.11 4.33
N ARG A 371 11.97 -17.67 4.08
CA ARG A 371 11.55 -18.09 2.72
C ARG A 371 11.45 -16.91 1.77
N ILE A 372 10.91 -15.78 2.21
CA ILE A 372 10.85 -14.54 1.41
C ILE A 372 12.25 -13.98 1.20
N ASN A 373 13.04 -13.86 2.28
CA ASN A 373 14.40 -13.32 2.25
C ASN A 373 15.27 -14.08 1.24
N ARG A 374 15.11 -15.40 1.17
CA ARG A 374 15.77 -16.24 0.19
C ARG A 374 15.54 -15.79 -1.26
N LEU A 375 14.31 -15.39 -1.60
CA LEU A 375 13.97 -14.92 -2.95
C LEU A 375 14.68 -13.60 -3.26
N ILE A 376 14.78 -12.72 -2.26
CA ILE A 376 15.51 -11.45 -2.36
C ILE A 376 17.01 -11.72 -2.57
N TYR A 377 17.61 -12.60 -1.76
CA TYR A 377 19.02 -12.99 -1.88
C TYR A 377 19.35 -13.52 -3.28
N ARG A 378 18.50 -14.37 -3.86
CA ARG A 378 18.70 -14.90 -5.22
C ARG A 378 18.72 -13.84 -6.32
N LYS A 379 18.02 -12.72 -6.11
CA LYS A 379 18.01 -11.61 -7.07
C LYS A 379 19.19 -10.67 -6.87
N LEU A 380 19.63 -10.48 -5.62
CA LEU A 380 20.75 -9.59 -5.29
C LEU A 380 22.13 -10.23 -5.53
N TYR A 381 22.25 -11.52 -5.25
CA TYR A 381 23.52 -12.22 -5.29
C TYR A 381 23.47 -13.35 -6.31
N ASP A 382 24.08 -13.11 -7.48
CA ASP A 382 24.15 -14.09 -8.55
C ASP A 382 25.02 -15.28 -8.09
N GLY A 383 24.47 -16.50 -8.14
CA GLY A 383 25.21 -17.74 -7.82
C GLY A 383 25.18 -18.26 -6.37
N GLY A 384 24.30 -17.74 -5.49
CA GLY A 384 24.43 -18.00 -4.05
C GLY A 384 23.21 -18.50 -3.28
N ASP A 385 22.34 -19.40 -3.78
CA ASP A 385 21.51 -20.26 -2.89
C ASP A 385 20.54 -21.24 -3.60
N ASN A 386 20.97 -22.50 -3.73
CA ASN A 386 20.22 -23.53 -4.46
C ASN A 386 19.22 -24.27 -3.54
N ASN A 387 18.13 -24.80 -4.10
CA ASN A 387 17.11 -25.57 -3.35
C ASN A 387 17.72 -26.74 -2.56
N MET A 388 18.76 -27.36 -3.09
CA MET A 388 19.47 -28.47 -2.46
C MET A 388 20.12 -28.08 -1.12
N THR A 389 20.73 -26.89 -1.03
CA THR A 389 21.42 -26.46 0.19
C THR A 389 20.47 -26.34 1.38
N TYR A 390 19.26 -25.81 1.18
CA TYR A 390 18.26 -25.66 2.25
C TYR A 390 17.62 -26.99 2.68
N LYS A 391 17.51 -27.94 1.74
CA LYS A 391 17.08 -29.31 2.04
C LYS A 391 18.13 -29.99 2.93
N ASN A 392 19.41 -29.90 2.57
CA ASN A 392 20.49 -30.43 3.37
C ASN A 392 20.51 -29.78 4.78
N VAL A 393 20.36 -28.45 4.87
CA VAL A 393 20.28 -27.74 6.16
C VAL A 393 19.12 -28.23 7.03
N TYR A 394 17.96 -28.55 6.43
CA TYR A 394 16.83 -29.15 7.14
C TYR A 394 17.19 -30.52 7.71
N GLU A 395 17.68 -31.41 6.86
CA GLU A 395 18.04 -32.78 7.23
C GLU A 395 19.12 -32.78 8.32
N THR A 396 20.14 -31.92 8.19
CA THR A 396 21.16 -31.72 9.22
C THR A 396 20.57 -31.25 10.55
N ALA A 397 19.65 -30.27 10.53
CA ALA A 397 19.04 -29.77 11.76
C ALA A 397 18.19 -30.83 12.47
N GLU A 398 17.41 -31.62 11.72
CA GLU A 398 16.63 -32.74 12.27
C GLU A 398 17.52 -33.86 12.80
N GLU A 399 18.61 -34.18 12.11
CA GLU A 399 19.57 -35.16 12.60
C GLU A 399 20.24 -34.70 13.91
N VAL A 400 20.62 -33.42 14.01
CA VAL A 400 21.15 -32.83 15.25
C VAL A 400 20.14 -32.98 16.40
N LYS A 401 18.86 -32.66 16.16
CA LYS A 401 17.80 -32.85 17.18
C LYS A 401 17.69 -34.30 17.60
N ARG A 402 17.64 -35.23 16.64
CA ARG A 402 17.54 -36.67 16.91
C ARG A 402 18.72 -37.17 17.75
N LYS A 403 19.95 -36.84 17.35
CA LYS A 403 21.17 -37.24 18.08
C LYS A 403 21.25 -36.66 19.49
N LEU A 404 20.81 -35.42 19.68
CA LEU A 404 20.80 -34.80 21.01
C LEU A 404 19.67 -35.35 21.90
N LYS A 405 18.54 -35.73 21.31
CA LYS A 405 17.44 -36.42 21.99
C LYS A 405 17.84 -37.83 22.44
N GLU A 406 18.49 -38.61 21.56
CA GLU A 406 19.05 -39.93 21.88
C GLU A 406 20.02 -39.87 23.07
N LYS A 407 20.73 -38.75 23.25
CA LYS A 407 21.66 -38.52 24.35
C LYS A 407 21.04 -37.85 25.58
N ASN A 408 19.71 -37.64 25.64
CA ASN A 408 18.99 -36.93 26.72
C ASN A 408 19.50 -35.50 26.99
N MET A 409 19.91 -34.77 25.95
CA MET A 409 20.55 -33.44 26.07
C MET A 409 19.81 -32.32 25.32
N GLU A 410 18.48 -32.39 25.30
CA GLU A 410 17.62 -31.42 24.60
C GLU A 410 17.87 -29.97 25.07
N ASN A 411 18.20 -29.78 26.36
CA ASN A 411 18.54 -28.48 26.95
C ASN A 411 19.77 -27.81 26.30
N LYS A 412 20.71 -28.60 25.74
CA LYS A 412 21.89 -28.06 25.06
C LYS A 412 21.52 -27.43 23.71
N LEU A 413 20.48 -27.91 23.03
CA LEU A 413 19.99 -27.34 21.78
C LEU A 413 19.60 -25.87 21.96
N GLY A 414 18.84 -25.57 23.03
CA GLY A 414 18.49 -24.21 23.40
C GLY A 414 19.72 -23.33 23.68
N SER A 415 20.72 -23.86 24.38
CA SER A 415 21.98 -23.13 24.66
C SER A 415 22.76 -22.80 23.40
N TYR A 416 22.98 -23.77 22.51
CA TYR A 416 23.68 -23.55 21.24
C TYR A 416 22.92 -22.57 20.34
N ARG A 417 21.59 -22.73 20.23
CA ARG A 417 20.73 -21.80 19.49
C ARG A 417 20.85 -20.37 20.03
N SER A 418 20.89 -20.19 21.35
CA SER A 418 21.08 -18.89 22.00
C SER A 418 22.43 -18.26 21.65
N LYS A 419 23.51 -19.06 21.66
CA LYS A 419 24.85 -18.60 21.29
C LYS A 419 24.92 -18.18 19.81
N LEU A 420 24.29 -18.96 18.93
CA LEU A 420 24.21 -18.65 17.50
C LEU A 420 23.44 -17.34 17.25
N ILE A 421 22.29 -17.14 17.91
CA ILE A 421 21.53 -15.88 17.82
C ILE A 421 22.33 -14.70 18.36
N GLY A 422 23.07 -14.90 19.46
CA GLY A 422 23.97 -13.88 20.01
C GLY A 422 25.06 -13.47 19.03
N ALA A 423 25.68 -14.44 18.35
CA ALA A 423 26.69 -14.17 17.33
C ALA A 423 26.10 -13.42 16.11
N LEU A 424 24.93 -13.84 15.60
CA LEU A 424 24.21 -13.14 14.53
C LEU A 424 23.86 -11.69 14.91
N THR A 425 23.44 -11.49 16.16
CA THR A 425 23.10 -10.15 16.69
C THR A 425 24.31 -9.23 16.75
N ALA A 426 25.45 -9.76 17.17
CA ALA A 426 26.71 -9.03 17.23
C ALA A 426 27.38 -8.87 15.87
N ASN A 427 26.82 -9.48 14.81
CA ASN A 427 27.42 -9.60 13.49
C ASN A 427 28.83 -10.25 13.56
N ASP A 428 29.03 -11.17 14.50
CA ASP A 428 30.29 -11.86 14.78
C ASP A 428 30.33 -13.21 14.06
N LYS A 429 30.88 -13.20 12.84
CA LYS A 429 30.90 -14.32 11.89
C LYS A 429 31.76 -15.47 12.41
N ASP A 430 32.95 -15.16 12.93
CA ASP A 430 33.90 -16.16 13.44
C ASP A 430 33.32 -16.90 14.63
N ARG A 431 32.70 -16.16 15.56
CA ARG A 431 32.02 -16.78 16.70
C ARG A 431 30.86 -17.66 16.25
N PHE A 432 30.11 -17.28 15.21
CA PHE A 432 29.05 -18.12 14.68
C PHE A 432 29.60 -19.46 14.17
N ILE A 433 30.67 -19.41 13.36
CA ILE A 433 31.34 -20.61 12.80
C ILE A 433 31.91 -21.49 13.93
N ILE A 434 32.58 -20.91 14.93
CA ILE A 434 33.11 -21.65 16.09
C ILE A 434 31.98 -22.36 16.85
N VAL A 435 30.85 -21.71 17.06
CA VAL A 435 29.70 -22.31 17.74
C VAL A 435 29.11 -23.46 16.91
N LEU A 436 29.05 -23.34 15.58
CA LEU A 436 28.62 -24.43 14.69
C LEU A 436 29.57 -25.62 14.72
N LEU A 437 30.89 -25.40 14.66
CA LEU A 437 31.90 -26.47 14.75
C LEU A 437 31.79 -27.24 16.06
N ASN A 438 31.61 -26.52 17.17
CA ASN A 438 31.40 -27.13 18.48
C ASN A 438 30.10 -27.93 18.52
N LEU A 439 29.01 -27.42 17.94
CA LEU A 439 27.74 -28.14 17.86
C LEU A 439 27.88 -29.42 17.01
N SER A 440 28.49 -29.33 15.84
CA SER A 440 28.76 -30.46 14.94
C SER A 440 29.59 -31.55 15.64
N SER A 441 30.67 -31.16 16.33
CA SER A 441 31.50 -32.08 17.11
C SER A 441 30.71 -32.77 18.23
N TYR A 442 29.85 -32.02 18.91
CA TYR A 442 29.07 -32.51 20.04
C TYR A 442 27.92 -33.44 19.62
N SER A 443 27.21 -33.09 18.55
CA SER A 443 26.14 -33.90 17.96
C SER A 443 26.68 -35.08 17.14
N GLN A 444 27.95 -35.03 16.73
CA GLN A 444 28.57 -35.97 15.78
C GLN A 444 27.84 -35.99 14.43
N VAL A 445 27.43 -34.81 13.96
CA VAL A 445 26.73 -34.61 12.68
C VAL A 445 27.55 -33.66 11.82
N GLN A 446 27.83 -34.04 10.57
CA GLN A 446 28.57 -33.22 9.62
C GLN A 446 27.69 -32.10 9.04
N PHE A 447 28.21 -30.87 8.99
CA PHE A 447 27.48 -29.71 8.48
C PHE A 447 28.06 -29.29 7.12
N ASP A 448 27.56 -29.86 6.03
CA ASP A 448 28.12 -29.60 4.68
C ASP A 448 28.03 -28.12 4.27
N PHE A 449 26.98 -27.43 4.71
CA PHE A 449 26.78 -25.99 4.46
C PHE A 449 27.80 -25.09 5.18
N LEU A 450 28.57 -25.62 6.14
CA LEU A 450 29.58 -24.83 6.86
C LEU A 450 30.69 -24.32 5.94
N THR A 451 31.03 -25.11 4.91
CA THR A 451 32.03 -24.71 3.90
C THR A 451 31.60 -23.46 3.14
N LEU A 452 30.30 -23.34 2.84
CA LEU A 452 29.71 -22.16 2.19
C LEU A 452 29.80 -20.94 3.10
N LEU A 453 29.37 -21.07 4.36
CA LEU A 453 29.44 -19.98 5.34
C LEU A 453 30.87 -19.51 5.62
N THR A 454 31.85 -20.42 5.54
CA THR A 454 33.27 -20.10 5.71
C THR A 454 33.83 -19.37 4.48
N LYS A 455 33.36 -19.71 3.28
CA LYS A 455 33.77 -19.07 2.03
C LYS A 455 33.25 -17.63 1.94
N ASP A 456 31.96 -17.43 2.20
CA ASP A 456 31.33 -16.11 2.22
C ASP A 456 30.10 -16.09 3.14
N PHE A 457 30.29 -15.60 4.36
CA PHE A 457 29.21 -15.58 5.34
C PHE A 457 28.06 -14.66 4.93
N ASP A 458 28.33 -13.52 4.31
CA ASP A 458 27.30 -12.53 4.00
C ASP A 458 26.43 -13.02 2.85
N LEU A 459 27.04 -13.65 1.84
CA LEU A 459 26.33 -14.29 0.73
C LEU A 459 25.39 -15.40 1.21
N TYR A 460 25.85 -16.23 2.14
CA TYR A 460 25.14 -17.41 2.63
C TYR A 460 24.42 -17.21 3.97
N LYS A 461 24.27 -15.95 4.41
CA LYS A 461 23.72 -15.61 5.72
C LYS A 461 22.29 -16.11 5.93
N ASN A 462 21.51 -16.18 4.86
CA ASN A 462 20.14 -16.71 4.94
C ASN A 462 20.10 -18.21 5.30
N ILE A 463 21.13 -18.99 4.92
CA ILE A 463 21.31 -20.38 5.39
C ILE A 463 21.52 -20.43 6.90
N ALA A 464 22.33 -19.51 7.45
CA ALA A 464 22.56 -19.43 8.89
C ALA A 464 21.25 -19.15 9.65
N PHE A 465 20.40 -18.24 9.13
CA PHE A 465 19.08 -18.01 9.70
C PHE A 465 18.16 -19.23 9.63
N ASP A 466 18.14 -19.92 8.49
CA ASP A 466 17.34 -21.13 8.28
C ASP A 466 17.72 -22.23 9.26
N PHE A 467 19.01 -22.51 9.42
CA PHE A 467 19.51 -23.49 10.40
C PHE A 467 19.10 -23.12 11.82
N VAL A 468 19.36 -21.88 12.26
CA VAL A 468 19.03 -21.40 13.62
C VAL A 468 17.52 -21.45 13.90
N SER A 469 16.70 -21.15 12.89
CA SER A 469 15.25 -21.26 12.97
C SER A 469 14.81 -22.72 13.19
N LYS A 470 15.40 -23.64 12.42
CA LYS A 470 15.10 -25.07 12.46
C LYS A 470 15.59 -25.78 13.71
N LEU A 471 16.60 -25.27 14.43
CA LEU A 471 16.99 -25.83 15.74
C LEU A 471 15.93 -25.64 16.85
N ASN A 472 14.79 -25.04 16.58
CA ASN A 472 13.66 -24.99 17.50
C ASN A 472 12.91 -26.34 17.49
N TYR A 473 12.48 -26.84 18.66
CA TYR A 473 11.38 -27.82 18.69
C TYR A 473 10.10 -27.03 18.40
N PHE A 474 9.63 -27.07 17.17
CA PHE A 474 8.20 -26.89 16.97
C PHE A 474 7.58 -28.18 17.47
N GLU A 475 6.70 -28.10 18.48
CA GLU A 475 5.69 -29.14 18.61
C GLU A 475 4.85 -29.02 17.34
N ASP A 476 5.10 -29.91 16.37
CA ASP A 476 4.08 -30.20 15.37
C ASP A 476 2.83 -30.60 16.15
N ASN A 477 1.82 -29.74 16.17
CA ASN A 477 0.46 -30.10 16.59
C ASN A 477 -0.17 -31.04 15.54
N GLY A 478 0.54 -32.13 15.23
CA GLY A 478 0.23 -33.15 14.24
C GLY A 478 0.12 -34.55 14.85
N SER A 479 0.01 -34.67 16.17
CA SER A 479 -0.32 -35.93 16.83
C SER A 479 -1.47 -35.77 17.83
N ASN A 480 -2.63 -35.34 17.35
CA ASN A 480 -3.87 -35.84 17.94
C ASN A 480 -3.95 -37.33 17.58
N LYS A 481 -3.44 -38.18 18.48
CA LYS A 481 -3.94 -39.55 18.56
C LYS A 481 -5.46 -39.46 18.73
N PRO A 482 -6.26 -40.26 18.00
CA PRO A 482 -7.70 -40.27 18.22
C PRO A 482 -7.91 -40.78 19.64
N SER A 483 -8.37 -39.88 20.52
CA SER A 483 -8.94 -40.30 21.79
C SER A 483 -10.29 -40.92 21.46
N ASP A 484 -10.33 -42.25 21.51
CA ASP A 484 -11.57 -42.99 21.70
C ASP A 484 -12.22 -42.47 22.98
N ASN A 485 -13.25 -41.64 22.81
CA ASN A 485 -14.27 -41.41 23.82
C ASN A 485 -15.61 -41.47 23.10
N THR A 486 -16.06 -42.69 22.87
CA THR A 486 -17.47 -43.02 22.88
C THR A 486 -18.10 -42.48 24.15
N ASN A 487 -18.95 -41.47 24.03
CA ASN A 487 -20.10 -41.33 24.90
C ASN A 487 -21.31 -40.93 24.06
N GLN A 488 -22.14 -41.94 23.81
CA GLN A 488 -23.53 -41.82 23.43
C GLN A 488 -24.30 -41.01 24.50
N ASN A 489 -25.10 -40.06 24.04
CA ASN A 489 -26.52 -39.90 24.42
C ASN A 489 -27.08 -38.74 23.57
N LYS A 490 -27.95 -39.03 22.59
CA LYS A 490 -29.43 -38.96 22.70
C LYS A 490 -29.86 -37.54 23.11
N GLY A 491 -30.47 -36.71 22.27
CA GLY A 491 -31.58 -37.02 21.37
C GLY A 491 -32.80 -36.30 21.94
N GLU A 492 -33.05 -35.09 21.43
CA GLU A 492 -34.34 -34.41 21.19
C GLU A 492 -34.06 -33.00 20.64
#